data_AF-A0A1F1CJH7-F1
#
_entry.id   AF-A0A1F1CJH7-F1
#
_cell.length_a   1.000
_cell.length_b   1.000
_cell.length_c   1.000
_cell.angle_alpha   90.00
_cell.angle_beta   90.00
_cell.angle_gamma   90.00
#
_symmetry.space_group_name_H-M   'P 1'
#
loop_
_entity.id
_entity.type
_entity.pdbx_description
1 polymer ?
#
loop_
_entity_poly.entity_id
_entity_poly.type
_entity_poly.pdbx_seq_one_letter_code
_entity_poly.pdbx_strand_id
1 'polypeptide(L)'
;MKNEKTVDIEQANKVYFKSLANTRASAAMMINSWTGVFLFAIEILCFYSYDVSKGIKPFNHWFFDILVIYCLYHIITFFLPLMGAFIYRRQVLSTTLLLFTYAGMFLSLQVMGLLIIVSALANKEFEVGFPKYGFIVIPFLVICTLLGFIYHYFWLKKQLKIGFSPTRTLGNYFAKSSSYSSNALTIIFVCSMIGAALTGYFGVVLGVSVSILFSYAFTQLLTEVGYLLYLKTKSKDYWEDEPEENPTLWDLLWGWLKGFSLKKAKHRILLEILVFISFTVIAYNSGYSKPGIKYPFWLVWGVRILVYTIVLDLFISIVRSIMRKFSNKKQGKK
;
A
#
# COMPACT_ATOMS: atom_id res chain seq x y z
N MET A 1 -4.61 41.40 29.18
CA MET A 1 -4.06 40.21 28.46
C MET A 1 -5.03 39.07 28.70
N LYS A 2 -5.60 38.36 27.72
CA LYS A 2 -5.44 38.24 26.27
C LYS A 2 -6.84 37.99 25.71
N ASN A 3 -7.20 38.66 24.62
CA ASN A 3 -8.35 38.30 23.79
C ASN A 3 -8.15 36.87 23.27
N GLU A 4 -8.80 35.89 23.87
CA GLU A 4 -9.04 34.61 23.20
C GLU A 4 -9.95 34.93 22.01
N LYS A 5 -9.36 35.01 20.82
CA LYS A 5 -10.11 34.93 19.57
C LYS A 5 -10.96 33.69 19.69
N THR A 6 -12.28 33.86 19.80
CA THR A 6 -13.27 32.83 19.49
C THR A 6 -12.92 32.35 18.10
N VAL A 7 -12.18 31.25 18.01
CA VAL A 7 -11.88 30.61 16.74
C VAL A 7 -13.23 30.23 16.18
N ASP A 8 -13.59 30.82 15.05
CA ASP A 8 -14.80 30.43 14.34
C ASP A 8 -14.70 28.93 14.05
N ILE A 9 -15.53 28.17 14.73
CA ILE A 9 -15.51 26.70 14.73
C ILE A 9 -15.73 26.18 13.32
N GLU A 10 -16.60 26.84 12.55
CA GLU A 10 -16.87 26.48 11.17
C GLU A 10 -15.63 26.69 10.30
N GLN A 11 -14.98 27.85 10.45
CA GLN A 11 -13.75 28.13 9.74
C GLN A 11 -12.61 27.19 10.12
N ALA A 12 -12.46 26.83 11.40
CA ALA A 12 -11.46 25.86 11.85
C ALA A 12 -11.68 24.48 11.22
N ASN A 13 -12.93 24.00 11.22
CA ASN A 13 -13.30 22.75 10.57
C ASN A 13 -13.04 22.82 9.06
N LYS A 14 -13.43 23.91 8.40
CA LYS A 14 -13.21 24.12 6.96
C LYS A 14 -11.73 24.08 6.59
N VAL A 15 -10.90 24.80 7.34
CA VAL A 15 -9.44 24.81 7.15
C VAL A 15 -8.85 23.42 7.34
N TYR A 16 -9.28 22.68 8.36
CA TYR A 16 -8.83 21.32 8.60
C TYR A 16 -9.16 20.37 7.44
N PHE A 17 -10.42 20.34 6.97
CA PHE A 17 -10.83 19.44 5.89
C PHE A 17 -10.24 19.83 4.53
N LYS A 18 -10.03 21.13 4.27
CA LYS A 18 -9.25 21.58 3.12
C LYS A 18 -7.81 21.09 3.19
N SER A 19 -7.17 21.21 4.35
CA SER A 19 -5.83 20.67 4.58
C SER A 19 -5.80 19.16 4.35
N LEU A 20 -6.78 18.42 4.89
CA LEU A 20 -6.89 16.97 4.70
C LEU A 20 -7.02 16.59 3.22
N ALA A 21 -7.93 17.26 2.48
CA ALA A 21 -8.15 17.06 1.04
C ALA A 21 -6.88 17.31 0.23
N ASN A 22 -6.11 18.34 0.58
CA ASN A 22 -4.85 18.67 -0.11
C ASN A 22 -3.66 17.85 0.39
N THR A 23 -3.84 16.92 1.34
CA THR A 23 -2.75 16.15 1.95
C THR A 23 -3.05 14.66 1.95
N ARG A 24 -3.45 14.08 3.09
CA ARG A 24 -3.67 12.65 3.31
C ARG A 24 -4.89 12.14 2.53
N ALA A 25 -5.81 13.00 2.12
CA ALA A 25 -6.99 12.64 1.34
C ALA A 25 -6.98 13.20 -0.09
N SER A 26 -5.78 13.50 -0.61
CA SER A 26 -5.61 13.95 -1.99
C SER A 26 -5.65 12.79 -2.96
N ALA A 27 -6.16 12.99 -4.18
CA ALA A 27 -6.17 11.95 -5.21
C ALA A 27 -4.76 11.38 -5.48
N ALA A 28 -3.71 12.21 -5.35
CA ALA A 28 -2.32 11.78 -5.47
C ALA A 28 -1.94 10.66 -4.48
N MET A 29 -2.59 10.59 -3.31
CA MET A 29 -2.29 9.59 -2.29
C MET A 29 -2.63 8.16 -2.72
N MET A 30 -3.42 7.96 -3.78
CA MET A 30 -3.64 6.61 -4.31
C MET A 30 -2.34 5.95 -4.82
N ILE A 31 -1.26 6.70 -5.05
CA ILE A 31 0.08 6.13 -5.32
C ILE A 31 0.58 5.23 -4.18
N ASN A 32 0.09 5.44 -2.95
CA ASN A 32 0.45 4.61 -1.79
C ASN A 32 -0.17 3.21 -1.86
N SER A 33 -1.15 2.97 -2.75
CA SER A 33 -1.74 1.64 -3.01
C SER A 33 -0.69 0.59 -3.32
N TRP A 34 0.48 0.97 -3.86
CA TRP A 34 1.61 0.06 -4.05
C TRP A 34 2.01 -0.68 -2.77
N THR A 35 1.91 -0.02 -1.61
CA THR A 35 2.14 -0.66 -0.31
C THR A 35 1.14 -1.80 -0.08
N GLY A 36 -0.13 -1.55 -0.39
CA GLY A 36 -1.17 -2.57 -0.31
C GLY A 36 -0.96 -3.72 -1.30
N VAL A 37 -0.46 -3.47 -2.52
CA VAL A 37 -0.08 -4.53 -3.47
C VAL A 37 0.95 -5.46 -2.85
N PHE A 38 1.99 -4.90 -2.23
CA PHE A 38 3.04 -5.69 -1.60
C PHE A 38 2.52 -6.54 -0.43
N LEU A 39 1.71 -5.96 0.45
CA LEU A 39 1.15 -6.67 1.59
C LEU A 39 0.18 -7.78 1.15
N PHE A 40 -0.75 -7.48 0.23
CA PHE A 40 -1.66 -8.48 -0.32
C PHE A 40 -0.91 -9.60 -1.05
N ALA A 41 0.20 -9.30 -1.74
CA ALA A 41 1.00 -10.34 -2.38
C ALA A 41 1.57 -11.35 -1.36
N ILE A 42 2.06 -10.87 -0.21
CA ILE A 42 2.50 -11.76 0.89
C ILE A 42 1.33 -12.58 1.42
N GLU A 43 0.20 -11.94 1.68
CA GLU A 43 -0.99 -12.60 2.23
C GLU A 43 -1.51 -13.69 1.28
N ILE A 44 -1.62 -13.38 -0.01
CA ILE A 44 -2.02 -14.33 -1.05
C ILE A 44 -1.06 -15.52 -1.06
N LEU A 45 0.25 -15.31 -0.98
CA LEU A 45 1.21 -16.41 -0.93
C LEU A 45 1.02 -17.31 0.30
N CYS A 46 0.81 -16.71 1.48
CA CYS A 46 0.57 -17.45 2.72
C CYS A 46 -0.71 -18.27 2.67
N PHE A 47 -1.84 -17.66 2.26
CA PHE A 47 -3.12 -18.36 2.17
C PHE A 47 -3.17 -19.37 1.02
N TYR A 48 -2.52 -19.09 -0.11
CA TYR A 48 -2.37 -20.07 -1.20
C TYR A 48 -1.64 -21.31 -0.72
N SER A 49 -0.52 -21.13 0.01
CA SER A 49 0.27 -22.25 0.54
C SER A 49 -0.55 -23.08 1.54
N TYR A 50 -1.25 -22.41 2.45
CA TYR A 50 -2.18 -23.04 3.39
C TYR A 50 -3.27 -23.86 2.69
N ASP A 51 -3.95 -23.28 1.70
CA ASP A 51 -5.03 -23.97 1.00
C ASP A 51 -4.51 -25.22 0.29
N VAL A 52 -3.39 -25.10 -0.43
CA VAL A 52 -2.73 -26.22 -1.10
C VAL A 52 -2.33 -27.32 -0.10
N SER A 53 -1.78 -26.97 1.05
CA SER A 53 -1.37 -27.96 2.07
C SER A 53 -2.54 -28.70 2.71
N LYS A 54 -3.74 -28.09 2.69
CA LYS A 54 -5.00 -28.72 3.11
C LYS A 54 -5.77 -29.39 1.98
N GLY A 55 -5.27 -29.39 0.75
CA GLY A 55 -5.97 -29.91 -0.42
C GLY A 55 -7.19 -29.07 -0.83
N ILE A 56 -7.29 -27.84 -0.34
CA ILE A 56 -8.31 -26.85 -0.70
C ILE A 56 -7.82 -26.14 -1.96
N LYS A 57 -8.72 -25.93 -2.93
CA LYS A 57 -8.38 -25.09 -4.10
C LYS A 57 -8.52 -23.61 -3.69
N PRO A 58 -7.49 -22.76 -3.86
CA PRO A 58 -7.51 -21.39 -3.37
C PRO A 58 -8.70 -20.54 -3.84
N PHE A 59 -9.14 -20.70 -5.09
CA PHE A 59 -10.30 -19.99 -5.66
C PHE A 59 -11.67 -20.64 -5.35
N ASN A 60 -11.76 -21.50 -4.34
CA ASN A 60 -13.02 -22.12 -3.93
C ASN A 60 -13.70 -21.40 -2.77
N HIS A 61 -13.08 -20.38 -2.17
CA HIS A 61 -13.68 -19.62 -1.07
C HIS A 61 -13.50 -18.11 -1.24
N TRP A 62 -14.54 -17.40 -0.81
CA TRP A 62 -14.69 -15.97 -1.02
C TRP A 62 -13.58 -15.12 -0.37
N PHE A 63 -12.94 -15.62 0.69
CA PHE A 63 -11.89 -14.86 1.38
C PHE A 63 -10.64 -14.73 0.52
N PHE A 64 -10.18 -15.81 -0.11
CA PHE A 64 -9.03 -15.76 -1.02
C PHE A 64 -9.33 -14.87 -2.24
N ASP A 65 -10.55 -14.97 -2.79
CA ASP A 65 -11.00 -14.12 -3.88
C ASP A 65 -10.95 -12.64 -3.52
N ILE A 66 -11.35 -12.27 -2.29
CA ILE A 66 -11.26 -10.89 -1.79
C ILE A 66 -9.82 -10.39 -1.77
N LEU A 67 -8.86 -11.20 -1.29
CA LEU A 67 -7.45 -10.80 -1.26
C LEU A 67 -6.93 -10.51 -2.67
N VAL A 68 -7.25 -11.39 -3.64
CA VAL A 68 -6.85 -11.22 -5.05
C VAL A 68 -7.51 -9.99 -5.66
N ILE A 69 -8.82 -9.79 -5.45
CA ILE A 69 -9.57 -8.64 -5.97
C ILE A 69 -8.99 -7.33 -5.42
N TYR A 70 -8.72 -7.24 -4.11
CA TYR A 70 -8.13 -6.05 -3.52
C TYR A 70 -6.68 -5.81 -3.97
N CYS A 71 -5.90 -6.87 -4.21
CA CYS A 71 -4.57 -6.75 -4.80
C CYS A 71 -4.65 -6.11 -6.21
N LEU A 72 -5.54 -6.63 -7.07
CA LEU A 72 -5.78 -6.08 -8.41
C LEU A 72 -6.31 -4.65 -8.36
N TYR A 73 -7.24 -4.37 -7.44
CA TYR A 73 -7.77 -3.04 -7.21
C TYR A 73 -6.64 -2.04 -6.87
N HIS A 74 -5.72 -2.41 -5.99
CA HIS A 74 -4.60 -1.55 -5.63
C HIS A 74 -3.60 -1.34 -6.77
N ILE A 75 -3.40 -2.35 -7.63
CA ILE A 75 -2.62 -2.18 -8.86
C ILE A 75 -3.28 -1.12 -9.76
N ILE A 76 -4.61 -1.17 -9.92
CA ILE A 76 -5.33 -0.19 -10.74
C ILE A 76 -5.25 1.21 -10.12
N THR A 77 -5.54 1.35 -8.82
CA THR A 77 -5.55 2.66 -8.16
C THR A 77 -4.18 3.32 -8.09
N PHE A 78 -3.09 2.55 -8.11
CA PHE A 78 -1.73 3.07 -8.23
C PHE A 78 -1.53 3.94 -9.47
N PHE A 79 -2.15 3.56 -10.59
CA PHE A 79 -2.00 4.27 -11.87
C PHE A 79 -2.98 5.45 -12.02
N LEU A 80 -4.07 5.51 -11.26
CA LEU A 80 -5.10 6.55 -11.41
C LEU A 80 -4.60 7.99 -11.18
N PRO A 81 -3.73 8.29 -10.19
CA PRO A 81 -3.15 9.63 -10.03
C PRO A 81 -2.44 10.15 -11.29
N LEU A 82 -1.98 9.24 -12.14
CA LEU A 82 -1.19 9.54 -13.32
C LEU A 82 -2.06 9.85 -14.55
N MET A 83 -3.39 9.80 -14.41
CA MET A 83 -4.35 10.23 -15.42
C MET A 83 -4.52 11.76 -15.49
N GLY A 84 -3.64 12.52 -14.84
CA GLY A 84 -3.61 13.98 -14.98
C GLY A 84 -4.85 14.66 -14.38
N ALA A 85 -5.33 15.70 -15.06
CA ALA A 85 -6.49 16.50 -14.68
C ALA A 85 -7.77 15.69 -14.40
N PHE A 86 -7.92 14.52 -15.04
CA PHE A 86 -9.16 13.74 -14.98
C PHE A 86 -9.55 13.37 -13.55
N ILE A 87 -8.59 12.88 -12.76
CA ILE A 87 -8.85 12.43 -11.39
C ILE A 87 -9.17 13.61 -10.46
N TYR A 88 -8.58 14.78 -10.74
CA TYR A 88 -8.79 16.01 -10.00
C TYR A 88 -10.13 16.68 -10.34
N ARG A 89 -10.64 16.50 -11.55
CA ARG A 89 -11.98 16.99 -11.94
C ARG A 89 -13.13 16.15 -11.37
N ARG A 90 -12.87 14.89 -11.01
CA ARG A 90 -13.87 13.94 -10.49
C ARG A 90 -13.68 13.70 -8.99
N GLN A 91 -13.70 14.77 -8.19
CA GLN A 91 -13.35 14.75 -6.76
C GLN A 91 -14.12 13.76 -5.89
N VAL A 92 -15.43 13.62 -6.11
CA VAL A 92 -16.24 12.63 -5.36
C VAL A 92 -15.77 11.22 -5.68
N LEU A 93 -15.64 10.89 -6.97
CA LEU A 93 -15.17 9.58 -7.42
C LEU A 93 -13.74 9.28 -6.94
N SER A 94 -12.80 10.24 -7.09
CA SER A 94 -11.41 10.05 -6.68
C SER A 94 -11.28 9.86 -5.17
N THR A 95 -12.07 10.59 -4.38
CA THR A 95 -12.10 10.43 -2.92
C THR A 95 -12.75 9.10 -2.52
N THR A 96 -13.78 8.65 -3.22
CA THR A 96 -14.37 7.32 -3.02
C THR A 96 -13.36 6.21 -3.31
N LEU A 97 -12.64 6.29 -4.42
CA LEU A 97 -11.59 5.33 -4.78
C LEU A 97 -10.44 5.35 -3.75
N LEU A 98 -10.04 6.54 -3.30
CA LEU A 98 -9.05 6.65 -2.22
C LEU A 98 -9.54 6.03 -0.91
N LEU A 99 -10.81 6.19 -0.56
CA LEU A 99 -11.40 5.57 0.63
C LEU A 99 -11.35 4.04 0.57
N PHE A 100 -11.72 3.45 -0.57
CA PHE A 100 -11.57 2.01 -0.81
C PHE A 100 -10.11 1.56 -0.81
N THR A 101 -9.19 2.40 -1.30
CA THR A 101 -7.75 2.15 -1.22
C THR A 101 -7.29 2.05 0.24
N TYR A 102 -7.71 2.99 1.09
CA TYR A 102 -7.41 2.95 2.52
C TYR A 102 -8.08 1.79 3.24
N ALA A 103 -9.31 1.44 2.87
CA ALA A 103 -10.01 0.29 3.43
C ALA A 103 -9.30 -1.03 3.09
N GLY A 104 -8.87 -1.19 1.84
CA GLY A 104 -8.08 -2.35 1.41
C GLY A 104 -6.73 -2.43 2.11
N MET A 105 -5.99 -1.32 2.23
CA MET A 105 -4.73 -1.31 3.00
C MET A 105 -4.96 -1.65 4.48
N PHE A 106 -6.05 -1.15 5.07
CA PHE A 106 -6.39 -1.48 6.44
C PHE A 106 -6.72 -2.97 6.62
N LEU A 107 -7.54 -3.54 5.73
CA LEU A 107 -7.85 -4.97 5.69
C LEU A 107 -6.56 -5.80 5.64
N SER A 108 -5.68 -5.49 4.71
CA SER A 108 -4.39 -6.16 4.56
C SER A 108 -3.56 -6.09 5.85
N LEU A 109 -3.46 -4.91 6.50
CA LEU A 109 -2.74 -4.81 7.78
C LEU A 109 -3.35 -5.66 8.91
N GLN A 110 -4.67 -5.83 8.94
CA GLN A 110 -5.32 -6.76 9.88
C GLN A 110 -5.01 -8.22 9.55
N VAL A 111 -5.02 -8.58 8.26
CA VAL A 111 -4.64 -9.93 7.80
C VAL A 111 -3.17 -10.21 8.12
N MET A 112 -2.28 -9.24 7.97
CA MET A 112 -0.89 -9.35 8.41
C MET A 112 -0.78 -9.55 9.92
N GLY A 113 -1.57 -8.82 10.72
CA GLY A 113 -1.68 -9.04 12.17
C GLY A 113 -2.11 -10.47 12.51
N LEU A 114 -3.10 -11.01 11.81
CA LEU A 114 -3.53 -12.40 11.91
C LEU A 114 -2.37 -13.36 11.61
N LEU A 115 -1.69 -13.18 10.48
CA LEU A 115 -0.56 -14.01 10.07
C LEU A 115 0.54 -14.04 11.14
N ILE A 116 0.91 -12.88 11.68
CA ILE A 116 1.95 -12.76 12.71
C ILE A 116 1.53 -13.46 14.00
N ILE A 117 0.35 -13.15 14.54
CA ILE A 117 -0.11 -13.70 15.83
C ILE A 117 -0.24 -15.22 15.75
N VAL A 118 -0.90 -15.71 14.69
CA VAL A 118 -1.15 -17.13 14.49
C VAL A 118 0.16 -17.90 14.31
N SER A 119 1.07 -17.39 13.49
CA SER A 119 2.37 -18.03 13.28
C SER A 119 3.21 -18.00 14.56
N ALA A 120 3.17 -16.90 15.32
CA ALA A 120 3.91 -16.80 16.59
C ALA A 120 3.42 -17.81 17.63
N LEU A 121 2.11 -18.07 17.70
CA LEU A 121 1.51 -19.09 18.57
C LEU A 121 1.84 -20.52 18.14
N ALA A 122 2.18 -20.73 16.86
CA ALA A 122 2.45 -22.03 16.26
C ALA A 122 3.90 -22.20 15.79
N ASN A 123 4.88 -21.61 16.50
CA ASN A 123 6.31 -21.77 16.21
C ASN A 123 6.72 -21.46 14.75
N LYS A 124 6.14 -20.41 14.15
CA LYS A 124 6.33 -19.94 12.76
C LYS A 124 5.58 -20.72 11.68
N GLU A 125 4.73 -21.67 12.05
CA GLU A 125 3.94 -22.43 11.09
C GLU A 125 2.51 -21.89 11.01
N PHE A 126 2.28 -20.96 10.08
CA PHE A 126 0.94 -20.42 9.84
C PHE A 126 -0.10 -21.52 9.57
N GLU A 127 0.27 -22.55 8.80
CA GLU A 127 -0.66 -23.61 8.38
C GLU A 127 -1.13 -24.51 9.52
N VAL A 128 -0.32 -24.61 10.58
CA VAL A 128 -0.65 -25.34 11.82
C VAL A 128 -1.38 -24.43 12.80
N GLY A 129 -0.97 -23.16 12.88
CA GLY A 129 -1.57 -22.19 13.79
C GLY A 129 -2.98 -21.78 13.38
N PHE A 130 -3.24 -21.59 12.08
CA PHE A 130 -4.47 -20.97 11.61
C PHE A 130 -5.72 -21.75 12.00
N PRO A 131 -5.79 -23.08 11.83
CA PRO A 131 -6.92 -23.88 12.30
C PRO A 131 -7.12 -23.84 13.83
N LYS A 132 -6.03 -23.66 14.59
CA LYS A 132 -6.05 -23.73 16.07
C LYS A 132 -6.37 -22.39 16.73
N TYR A 133 -5.88 -21.29 16.18
CA TYR A 133 -5.92 -19.97 16.82
C TYR A 133 -6.71 -18.94 16.02
N GLY A 134 -6.97 -19.19 14.73
CA GLY A 134 -7.70 -18.27 13.87
C GLY A 134 -9.09 -17.91 14.43
N PHE A 135 -9.79 -18.87 15.04
CA PHE A 135 -11.10 -18.65 15.65
C PHE A 135 -11.08 -17.68 16.84
N ILE A 136 -9.93 -17.46 17.49
CA ILE A 136 -9.75 -16.49 18.59
C ILE A 136 -9.23 -15.17 18.03
N VAL A 137 -8.23 -15.24 17.16
CA VAL A 137 -7.53 -14.06 16.64
C VAL A 137 -8.43 -13.25 15.72
N ILE A 138 -9.22 -13.88 14.85
CA ILE A 138 -10.12 -13.18 13.93
C ILE A 138 -11.15 -12.32 14.71
N PRO A 139 -11.92 -12.86 15.68
CA PRO A 139 -12.81 -12.04 16.50
C PRO A 139 -12.09 -10.90 17.24
N PHE A 140 -10.89 -11.14 17.77
CA PHE A 140 -10.09 -10.09 18.40
C PHE A 140 -9.83 -8.92 17.44
N LEU A 141 -9.36 -9.19 16.21
CA LEU A 141 -9.09 -8.16 15.21
C LEU A 141 -10.36 -7.43 14.77
N VAL A 142 -11.48 -8.15 14.63
CA VAL A 142 -12.80 -7.57 14.33
C VAL A 142 -13.24 -6.63 15.45
N ILE A 143 -13.11 -7.05 16.72
CA ILE A 143 -13.46 -6.21 17.88
C ILE A 143 -12.60 -4.95 17.92
N CYS A 144 -11.28 -5.06 17.73
CA CYS A 144 -10.39 -3.90 17.66
C CYS A 144 -10.81 -2.92 16.57
N THR A 145 -11.18 -3.45 15.40
CA THR A 145 -11.66 -2.65 14.26
C THR A 145 -12.97 -1.93 14.59
N LEU A 146 -13.97 -2.63 15.12
CA LEU A 146 -15.27 -2.06 15.47
C LEU A 146 -15.15 -0.98 16.55
N LEU A 147 -14.37 -1.26 17.61
CA LEU A 147 -14.11 -0.28 18.67
C LEU A 147 -13.40 0.97 18.13
N GLY A 148 -12.46 0.79 17.20
CA GLY A 148 -11.80 1.90 16.52
C GLY A 148 -12.79 2.82 15.78
N PHE A 149 -13.72 2.25 15.01
CA PHE A 149 -14.75 3.02 14.31
C PHE A 149 -15.72 3.71 15.27
N ILE A 150 -16.21 3.00 16.30
CA ILE A 150 -17.11 3.57 17.31
C ILE A 150 -16.44 4.78 17.98
N TYR A 151 -15.19 4.62 18.42
CA TYR A 151 -14.42 5.70 19.04
C TYR A 151 -14.27 6.88 18.08
N HIS A 152 -13.81 6.65 16.85
CA HIS A 152 -13.53 7.73 15.90
C HIS A 152 -14.78 8.44 15.39
N TYR A 153 -15.92 7.76 15.33
CA TYR A 153 -17.21 8.39 15.07
C TYR A 153 -17.58 9.42 16.15
N PHE A 154 -17.55 9.03 17.43
CA PHE A 154 -17.85 9.95 18.53
C PHE A 154 -16.80 11.06 18.67
N TRP A 155 -15.54 10.71 18.48
CA TRP A 155 -14.45 11.66 18.49
C TRP A 155 -14.61 12.71 17.39
N LEU A 156 -14.91 12.30 16.14
CA LEU A 156 -15.14 13.24 15.04
C LEU A 156 -16.34 14.15 15.34
N LYS A 157 -17.45 13.58 15.83
CA LYS A 157 -18.63 14.36 16.24
C LYS A 157 -18.28 15.40 17.30
N LYS A 158 -17.39 15.07 18.25
CA LYS A 158 -16.89 16.02 19.25
C LYS A 158 -16.01 17.10 18.62
N GLN A 159 -15.06 16.74 17.76
CA GLN A 159 -14.18 17.68 17.07
C GLN A 159 -14.96 18.71 16.24
N LEU A 160 -15.98 18.26 15.51
CA LEU A 160 -16.82 19.15 14.71
C LEU A 160 -17.54 20.22 15.55
N LYS A 161 -17.86 19.92 16.83
CA LYS A 161 -18.50 20.86 17.76
C LYS A 161 -17.53 21.88 18.38
N ILE A 162 -16.28 21.51 18.57
CA ILE A 162 -15.28 22.36 19.26
C ILE A 162 -14.29 23.03 18.30
N GLY A 163 -14.24 22.58 17.04
CA GLY A 163 -13.28 23.03 16.04
C GLY A 163 -11.98 22.22 16.07
N PHE A 164 -11.43 21.93 14.89
CA PHE A 164 -10.12 21.28 14.77
C PHE A 164 -8.98 22.25 15.13
N SER A 165 -7.98 21.75 15.88
CA SER A 165 -6.83 22.57 16.29
C SER A 165 -5.89 22.89 15.11
N PRO A 166 -5.21 24.06 15.12
CA PRO A 166 -4.18 24.38 14.14
C PRO A 166 -3.04 23.36 14.10
N THR A 167 -2.65 22.81 15.26
CA THR A 167 -1.62 21.76 15.36
C THR A 167 -2.01 20.50 14.61
N ARG A 168 -3.27 20.08 14.68
CA ARG A 168 -3.79 18.91 13.95
C ARG A 168 -3.86 19.18 12.45
N THR A 169 -4.27 20.39 12.06
CA THR A 169 -4.23 20.85 10.66
C THR A 169 -2.81 20.87 10.09
N LEU A 170 -1.81 21.28 10.87
CA LEU A 170 -0.40 21.22 10.47
C LEU A 170 0.10 19.77 10.37
N GLY A 171 -0.36 18.89 11.26
CA GLY A 171 -0.06 17.46 11.23
C GLY A 171 -0.39 16.80 9.90
N ASN A 172 -1.47 17.21 9.22
CA ASN A 172 -1.81 16.74 7.87
C ASN A 172 -0.69 17.00 6.85
N TYR A 173 -0.08 18.19 6.88
CA TYR A 173 1.00 18.55 5.97
C TYR A 173 2.28 17.77 6.27
N PHE A 174 2.60 17.57 7.55
CA PHE A 174 3.74 16.74 7.97
C PHE A 174 3.57 15.27 7.58
N ALA A 175 2.36 14.72 7.69
CA ALA A 175 2.08 13.36 7.24
C ALA A 175 2.24 13.21 5.72
N LYS A 176 1.90 14.24 4.94
CA LYS A 176 2.10 14.26 3.48
C LYS A 176 3.58 14.28 3.08
N SER A 177 4.48 14.79 3.90
CA SER A 177 5.92 14.78 3.60
C SER A 177 6.60 13.50 4.09
N SER A 178 6.14 12.90 5.20
CA SER A 178 6.69 11.66 5.74
C SER A 178 6.28 10.41 4.94
N SER A 179 5.03 10.33 4.48
CA SER A 179 4.48 9.16 3.75
C SER A 179 5.18 8.87 2.42
N TYR A 180 5.86 9.86 1.82
CA TYR A 180 6.60 9.72 0.55
C TYR A 180 8.11 9.53 0.74
N SER A 181 8.57 9.44 1.99
CA SER A 181 9.99 9.18 2.26
C SER A 181 10.31 7.72 1.98
N SER A 182 11.46 7.46 1.35
CA SER A 182 12.00 6.10 1.13
C SER A 182 12.09 5.29 2.43
N ASN A 183 12.19 5.99 3.56
CA ASN A 183 12.29 5.40 4.89
C ASN A 183 10.95 4.78 5.34
N ALA A 184 9.79 5.35 5.00
CA ALA A 184 8.50 4.84 5.44
C ALA A 184 8.17 3.45 4.85
N LEU A 185 8.39 3.25 3.55
CA LEU A 185 8.21 1.93 2.91
C LEU A 185 9.23 0.91 3.43
N THR A 186 10.47 1.35 3.66
CA THR A 186 11.50 0.48 4.23
C THR A 186 11.15 0.07 5.65
N ILE A 187 10.58 0.98 6.46
CA ILE A 187 10.09 0.68 7.80
C ILE A 187 8.93 -0.32 7.76
N ILE A 188 7.94 -0.14 6.87
CA ILE A 188 6.82 -1.10 6.73
C ILE A 188 7.35 -2.47 6.33
N PHE A 189 8.25 -2.53 5.35
CA PHE A 189 8.89 -3.77 4.92
C PHE A 189 9.69 -4.42 6.07
N VAL A 190 10.54 -3.67 6.76
CA VAL A 190 11.34 -4.16 7.90
C VAL A 190 10.45 -4.63 9.05
N CYS A 191 9.40 -3.88 9.41
CA CYS A 191 8.44 -4.30 10.44
C CYS A 191 7.70 -5.58 10.05
N SER A 192 7.33 -5.74 8.78
CA SER A 192 6.69 -6.98 8.29
C SER A 192 7.64 -8.19 8.33
N MET A 193 8.93 -7.98 8.06
CA MET A 193 9.96 -9.03 8.15
C MET A 193 10.36 -9.37 9.59
N ILE A 194 10.38 -8.38 10.49
CA ILE A 194 10.65 -8.58 11.92
C ILE A 194 9.53 -9.42 12.56
N GLY A 195 8.28 -9.20 12.18
CA GLY A 195 7.15 -10.03 12.63
C GLY A 195 7.33 -11.51 12.28
N ALA A 196 7.88 -11.82 11.10
CA ALA A 196 8.22 -13.19 10.70
C ALA A 196 9.44 -13.78 11.42
N ALA A 197 10.37 -12.93 11.89
CA ALA A 197 11.56 -13.36 12.61
C ALA A 197 11.27 -13.71 14.08
N LEU A 198 10.33 -12.99 14.72
CA LEU A 198 9.97 -13.15 16.13
C LEU A 198 9.07 -14.36 16.37
N THR A 199 9.37 -15.14 17.41
CA THR A 199 8.62 -16.35 17.80
C THR A 199 8.02 -16.24 19.18
N GLY A 200 6.97 -17.03 19.43
CA GLY A 200 6.37 -17.17 20.75
C GLY A 200 5.83 -15.85 21.27
N TYR A 201 6.04 -15.58 22.56
CA TYR A 201 5.47 -14.44 23.27
C TYR A 201 5.73 -13.08 22.59
N PHE A 202 6.98 -12.82 22.14
CA PHE A 202 7.34 -11.55 21.53
C PHE A 202 6.64 -11.31 20.17
N GLY A 203 6.44 -12.37 19.38
CA GLY A 203 5.69 -12.30 18.12
C GLY A 203 4.21 -11.98 18.36
N VAL A 204 3.62 -12.60 19.38
CA VAL A 204 2.23 -12.33 19.79
C VAL A 204 2.06 -10.89 20.27
N VAL A 205 2.95 -10.41 21.15
CA VAL A 205 2.91 -9.02 21.64
C VAL A 205 3.02 -8.04 20.49
N LEU A 206 3.97 -8.24 19.57
CA LEU A 206 4.11 -7.38 18.40
C LEU A 206 2.85 -7.40 17.53
N GLY A 207 2.33 -8.58 17.20
CA GLY A 207 1.13 -8.72 16.37
C GLY A 207 -0.09 -8.04 16.99
N VAL A 208 -0.30 -8.19 18.30
CA VAL A 208 -1.38 -7.54 19.05
C VAL A 208 -1.20 -6.03 19.08
N SER A 209 -0.01 -5.53 19.46
CA SER A 209 0.27 -4.09 19.53
C SER A 209 0.10 -3.41 18.18
N VAL A 210 0.60 -4.02 17.11
CA VAL A 210 0.49 -3.50 15.74
C VAL A 210 -0.97 -3.50 15.27
N SER A 211 -1.73 -4.56 15.56
CA SER A 211 -3.16 -4.64 15.21
C SER A 211 -3.99 -3.56 15.91
N ILE A 212 -3.73 -3.30 17.20
CA ILE A 212 -4.38 -2.21 17.96
C ILE A 212 -3.99 -0.85 17.38
N LEU A 213 -2.70 -0.63 17.13
CA LEU A 213 -2.19 0.62 16.58
C LEU A 213 -2.83 0.93 15.23
N PHE A 214 -2.86 -0.04 14.32
CA PHE A 214 -3.47 0.14 13.01
C PHE A 214 -4.98 0.28 13.09
N SER A 215 -5.65 -0.45 13.98
CA SER A 215 -7.09 -0.27 14.24
C SER A 215 -7.38 1.16 14.66
N TYR A 216 -6.59 1.75 15.56
CA TYR A 216 -6.73 3.15 15.93
C TYR A 216 -6.44 4.09 14.75
N ALA A 217 -5.26 3.98 14.13
CA ALA A 217 -4.80 4.93 13.12
C ALA A 217 -5.65 4.91 11.83
N PHE A 218 -6.02 3.74 11.32
CA PHE A 218 -6.77 3.63 10.08
C PHE A 218 -8.25 3.90 10.26
N THR A 219 -8.88 3.52 11.39
CA THR A 219 -10.29 3.89 11.60
C THR A 219 -10.45 5.41 11.76
N GLN A 220 -9.46 6.11 12.32
CA GLN A 220 -9.41 7.57 12.28
C GLN A 220 -9.38 8.09 10.86
N LEU A 221 -8.41 7.62 10.06
CA LEU A 221 -8.22 8.06 8.68
C LEU A 221 -9.48 7.81 7.83
N LEU A 222 -10.05 6.60 7.91
CA LEU A 222 -11.26 6.22 7.17
C LEU A 222 -12.46 7.07 7.59
N THR A 223 -12.62 7.35 8.88
CA THR A 223 -13.70 8.21 9.38
C THR A 223 -13.55 9.65 8.88
N GLU A 224 -12.34 10.21 8.92
CA GLU A 224 -12.05 11.56 8.44
C GLU A 224 -12.22 11.69 6.91
N VAL A 225 -11.70 10.72 6.15
CA VAL A 225 -11.82 10.69 4.68
C VAL A 225 -13.26 10.44 4.26
N GLY A 226 -14.00 9.58 4.96
CA GLY A 226 -15.42 9.34 4.73
C GLY A 226 -16.26 10.59 4.97
N TYR A 227 -15.96 11.34 6.04
CA TYR A 227 -16.63 12.62 6.28
C TYR A 227 -16.23 13.70 5.26
N LEU A 228 -14.96 13.74 4.84
CA LEU A 228 -14.54 14.61 3.75
C LEU A 228 -15.25 14.29 2.44
N LEU A 229 -15.46 13.01 2.12
CA LEU A 229 -16.23 12.58 0.96
C LEU A 229 -17.65 13.15 1.03
N TYR A 230 -18.31 13.03 2.19
CA TYR A 230 -19.60 13.68 2.43
C TYR A 230 -19.54 15.19 2.16
N LEU A 231 -18.56 15.91 2.71
CA LEU A 231 -18.40 17.36 2.48
C LEU A 231 -18.20 17.72 1.00
N LYS A 232 -17.39 16.94 0.26
CA LYS A 232 -17.15 17.12 -1.18
C LYS A 232 -18.42 16.92 -2.03
N THR A 233 -19.38 16.10 -1.58
CA THR A 233 -20.70 15.99 -2.24
C THR A 233 -21.60 17.20 -1.98
N LYS A 234 -21.36 17.96 -0.90
CA LYS A 234 -22.17 19.11 -0.49
C LYS A 234 -21.64 20.43 -1.03
N SER A 235 -20.32 20.62 -1.09
CA SER A 235 -19.73 21.88 -1.56
C SER A 235 -18.40 21.66 -2.29
N LYS A 236 -18.20 22.44 -3.36
CA LYS A 236 -16.94 22.52 -4.09
C LYS A 236 -15.83 23.19 -3.27
N ASP A 237 -16.17 23.88 -2.18
CA ASP A 237 -15.19 24.48 -1.29
C ASP A 237 -14.23 23.47 -0.67
N TYR A 238 -14.59 22.19 -0.62
CA TYR A 238 -13.75 21.10 -0.08
C TYR A 238 -12.98 20.35 -1.16
N TRP A 239 -13.10 20.77 -2.42
CA TRP A 239 -12.35 20.16 -3.53
C TRP A 239 -10.88 20.58 -3.42
N GLU A 240 -9.99 19.66 -3.76
CA GLU A 240 -8.56 19.98 -3.88
C GLU A 240 -8.32 20.77 -5.18
N ASP A 241 -7.32 21.63 -5.15
CA ASP A 241 -6.91 22.39 -6.33
C ASP A 241 -6.14 21.48 -7.29
N GLU A 242 -6.38 21.63 -8.59
CA GLU A 242 -5.64 20.91 -9.61
C GLU A 242 -4.16 21.33 -9.57
N PRO A 243 -3.20 20.38 -9.46
CA PRO A 243 -1.80 20.74 -9.42
C PRO A 243 -1.33 21.29 -10.78
N GLU A 244 -0.72 22.48 -10.77
CA GLU A 244 -0.22 23.22 -11.96
C GLU A 244 0.69 22.41 -12.91
N GLU A 245 1.31 21.34 -12.43
CA GLU A 245 2.09 20.40 -13.25
C GLU A 245 1.74 18.97 -12.81
N ASN A 246 0.85 18.28 -13.52
CA ASN A 246 0.51 16.90 -13.20
C ASN A 246 1.18 15.96 -14.19
N PRO A 247 2.39 15.42 -13.90
CA PRO A 247 3.08 14.55 -14.83
C PRO A 247 2.24 13.30 -15.07
N THR A 248 1.84 13.12 -16.31
CA THR A 248 1.07 11.95 -16.73
C THR A 248 1.95 10.70 -16.73
N LEU A 249 1.33 9.52 -16.79
CA LEU A 249 2.04 8.26 -17.04
C LEU A 249 3.03 8.38 -18.20
N TRP A 250 2.62 9.06 -19.27
CA TRP A 250 3.44 9.29 -20.45
C TRP A 250 4.65 10.17 -20.16
N ASP A 251 4.51 11.23 -19.38
CA ASP A 251 5.63 12.11 -18.98
C ASP A 251 6.65 11.37 -18.10
N LEU A 252 6.17 10.46 -17.27
CA LEU A 252 7.00 9.63 -16.39
C LEU A 252 7.76 8.57 -17.19
N LEU A 253 7.06 7.86 -18.09
CA LEU A 253 7.66 6.89 -19.00
C LEU A 253 8.67 7.53 -19.94
N TRP A 254 8.33 8.67 -20.55
CA TRP A 254 9.26 9.41 -21.42
C TRP A 254 10.45 9.97 -20.65
N GLY A 255 10.23 10.49 -19.44
CA GLY A 255 11.32 10.95 -18.58
C GLY A 255 12.26 9.83 -18.16
N TRP A 256 11.72 8.64 -17.88
CA TRP A 256 12.52 7.44 -17.59
C TRP A 256 13.28 6.96 -18.83
N LEU A 257 12.63 6.86 -20.00
CA LEU A 257 13.27 6.53 -21.29
C LEU A 257 14.41 7.50 -21.62
N LYS A 258 14.21 8.81 -21.41
CA LYS A 258 15.26 9.83 -21.60
C LYS A 258 16.39 9.72 -20.56
N GLY A 259 16.05 9.37 -19.31
CA GLY A 259 17.01 9.12 -18.24
C GLY A 259 17.76 7.80 -18.39
N PHE A 260 17.28 6.90 -19.25
CA PHE A 260 17.90 5.63 -19.60
C PHE A 260 19.15 5.88 -20.47
N SER A 261 20.22 6.30 -19.81
CA SER A 261 21.51 6.48 -20.44
C SER A 261 22.13 5.12 -20.76
N LEU A 262 22.11 4.74 -22.05
CA LEU A 262 22.84 3.58 -22.57
C LEU A 262 24.31 3.57 -22.10
N LYS A 263 24.94 4.74 -21.85
CA LYS A 263 26.31 4.83 -21.32
C LYS A 263 26.45 4.28 -19.89
N LYS A 264 25.50 4.51 -18.98
CA LYS A 264 25.53 4.02 -17.59
C LYS A 264 25.02 2.59 -17.46
N ALA A 265 24.02 2.23 -18.25
CA ALA A 265 23.43 0.89 -18.23
C ALA A 265 24.22 -0.12 -19.09
N LYS A 266 25.17 0.34 -19.92
CA LYS A 266 25.93 -0.50 -20.87
C LYS A 266 26.43 -1.79 -20.23
N HIS A 267 27.16 -1.69 -19.13
CA HIS A 267 27.83 -2.84 -18.51
C HIS A 267 26.84 -3.79 -17.85
N ARG A 268 25.82 -3.25 -17.18
CA ARG A 268 24.77 -4.04 -16.51
C ARG A 268 23.90 -4.78 -17.53
N ILE A 269 23.42 -4.09 -18.56
CA ILE A 269 22.60 -4.68 -19.62
C ILE A 269 23.43 -5.67 -20.45
N LEU A 270 24.71 -5.37 -20.76
CA LEU A 270 25.58 -6.35 -21.42
C LEU A 270 25.73 -7.62 -20.59
N LEU A 271 25.85 -7.48 -19.27
CA LEU A 271 26.05 -8.59 -18.36
C LEU A 271 24.77 -9.40 -18.19
N GLU A 272 23.61 -8.76 -18.06
CA GLU A 272 22.30 -9.42 -18.07
C GLU A 272 22.02 -10.13 -19.41
N ILE A 273 22.35 -9.51 -20.55
CA ILE A 273 22.25 -10.13 -21.88
C ILE A 273 23.24 -11.28 -22.04
N LEU A 274 24.50 -11.14 -21.59
CA LEU A 274 25.51 -12.22 -21.62
C LEU A 274 25.08 -13.40 -20.75
N VAL A 275 24.56 -13.14 -19.55
CA VAL A 275 24.01 -14.16 -18.67
C VAL A 275 22.79 -14.82 -19.35
N PHE A 276 21.89 -14.05 -19.94
CA PHE A 276 20.73 -14.60 -20.65
C PHE A 276 21.15 -15.45 -21.87
N ILE A 277 22.07 -14.96 -22.71
CA ILE A 277 22.60 -15.68 -23.88
C ILE A 277 23.35 -16.93 -23.44
N SER A 278 24.21 -16.85 -22.41
CA SER A 278 24.94 -18.03 -21.90
C SER A 278 23.98 -19.10 -21.38
N PHE A 279 22.91 -18.73 -20.66
CA PHE A 279 21.84 -19.66 -20.30
C PHE A 279 21.13 -20.25 -21.53
N THR A 280 20.88 -19.44 -22.56
CA THR A 280 20.21 -19.88 -23.80
C THR A 280 21.10 -20.83 -24.62
N VAL A 281 22.41 -20.57 -24.69
CA VAL A 281 23.41 -21.40 -25.38
C VAL A 281 23.66 -22.70 -24.61
N ILE A 282 23.77 -22.64 -23.29
CA ILE A 282 23.85 -23.85 -22.45
C ILE A 282 22.60 -24.70 -22.65
N ALA A 283 21.41 -24.10 -22.66
CA ALA A 283 20.18 -24.81 -22.98
C ALA A 283 20.29 -25.47 -24.37
N TYR A 284 20.55 -24.69 -25.42
CA TYR A 284 20.63 -25.16 -26.81
C TYR A 284 21.64 -26.32 -27.00
N ASN A 285 22.86 -26.18 -26.49
CA ASN A 285 23.92 -27.20 -26.58
C ASN A 285 23.65 -28.44 -25.71
N SER A 286 22.82 -28.31 -24.67
CA SER A 286 22.36 -29.44 -23.86
C SER A 286 21.20 -30.21 -24.50
N GLY A 287 20.81 -29.87 -25.74
CA GLY A 287 19.76 -30.57 -26.49
C GLY A 287 18.33 -30.06 -26.27
N TYR A 288 18.14 -28.88 -25.66
CA TYR A 288 16.82 -28.28 -25.37
C TYR A 288 15.91 -28.08 -26.60
N SER A 289 16.47 -28.01 -27.80
CA SER A 289 15.74 -27.74 -29.05
C SER A 289 15.10 -28.98 -29.67
N LYS A 290 15.27 -30.17 -29.09
CA LYS A 290 14.67 -31.41 -29.58
C LYS A 290 13.30 -31.67 -28.91
N PRO A 291 12.22 -31.83 -29.68
CA PRO A 291 10.90 -32.11 -29.12
C PRO A 291 10.88 -33.47 -28.40
N GLY A 292 10.32 -33.51 -27.18
CA GLY A 292 10.03 -34.74 -26.44
C GLY A 292 10.88 -35.05 -25.19
N ILE A 293 11.85 -34.20 -24.82
CA ILE A 293 12.69 -34.41 -23.64
C ILE A 293 12.06 -33.74 -22.40
N LYS A 294 11.91 -34.49 -21.28
CA LYS A 294 11.49 -33.93 -19.97
C LYS A 294 12.64 -33.13 -19.37
N TYR A 295 12.40 -31.83 -19.19
CA TYR A 295 13.41 -30.85 -18.81
C TYR A 295 13.82 -30.95 -17.32
N PRO A 296 15.09 -30.68 -16.96
CA PRO A 296 15.49 -30.55 -15.57
C PRO A 296 14.80 -29.34 -14.94
N PHE A 297 14.02 -29.60 -13.88
CA PHE A 297 13.27 -28.60 -13.11
C PHE A 297 14.08 -27.31 -12.87
N TRP A 298 15.33 -27.45 -12.39
CA TRP A 298 16.21 -26.34 -12.03
C TRP A 298 16.50 -25.35 -13.16
N LEU A 299 16.56 -25.79 -14.42
CA LEU A 299 16.94 -24.92 -15.55
C LEU A 299 15.75 -24.06 -16.03
N VAL A 300 14.55 -24.64 -16.06
CA VAL A 300 13.30 -23.91 -16.34
C VAL A 300 13.02 -22.89 -15.24
N TRP A 301 13.21 -23.28 -13.98
CA TRP A 301 13.07 -22.38 -12.84
C TRP A 301 14.14 -21.30 -12.82
N GLY A 302 15.38 -21.60 -13.19
CA GLY A 302 16.46 -20.62 -13.30
C GLY A 302 16.15 -19.50 -14.29
N VAL A 303 15.74 -19.83 -15.51
CA VAL A 303 15.36 -18.83 -16.53
C VAL A 303 14.15 -18.01 -16.09
N ARG A 304 13.12 -18.65 -15.51
CA ARG A 304 11.94 -17.96 -14.98
C ARG A 304 12.30 -16.99 -13.85
N ILE A 305 13.12 -17.41 -12.89
CA ILE A 305 13.59 -16.55 -11.79
C ILE A 305 14.35 -15.36 -12.36
N LEU A 306 15.23 -15.56 -13.35
CA LEU A 306 16.01 -14.48 -13.97
C LEU A 306 15.10 -13.44 -14.65
N VAL A 307 14.13 -13.90 -15.44
CA VAL A 307 13.14 -13.02 -16.09
C VAL A 307 12.29 -12.29 -15.05
N TYR A 308 11.79 -12.98 -14.02
CA TYR A 308 11.03 -12.35 -12.95
C TYR A 308 11.85 -11.33 -12.18
N THR A 309 13.13 -11.58 -11.95
CA THR A 309 14.02 -10.65 -11.23
C THR A 309 14.27 -9.38 -12.05
N ILE A 310 14.48 -9.50 -13.36
CA ILE A 310 14.65 -8.36 -14.27
C ILE A 310 13.36 -7.53 -14.35
N VAL A 311 12.21 -8.20 -14.54
CA VAL A 311 10.90 -7.54 -14.60
C VAL A 311 10.59 -6.85 -13.28
N LEU A 312 10.86 -7.51 -12.15
CA LEU A 312 10.67 -6.96 -10.81
C LEU A 312 11.59 -5.75 -10.57
N ASP A 313 12.86 -5.80 -10.97
CA ASP A 313 13.78 -4.67 -10.79
C ASP A 313 13.41 -3.47 -11.68
N LEU A 314 12.97 -3.72 -12.93
CA LEU A 314 12.42 -2.69 -13.80
C LEU A 314 11.17 -2.06 -13.19
N PHE A 315 10.25 -2.88 -12.68
CA PHE A 315 9.01 -2.42 -12.06
C PHE A 315 9.30 -1.60 -10.80
N ILE A 316 10.15 -2.10 -9.89
CA ILE A 316 10.57 -1.39 -8.66
C ILE A 316 11.26 -0.06 -9.02
N SER A 317 12.09 -0.03 -10.06
CA SER A 317 12.76 1.18 -10.52
C SER A 317 11.77 2.22 -11.06
N ILE A 318 10.75 1.79 -11.79
CA ILE A 318 9.65 2.66 -12.24
C ILE A 318 8.90 3.21 -11.03
N VAL A 319 8.44 2.35 -10.11
CA VAL A 319 7.74 2.77 -8.89
C VAL A 319 8.58 3.80 -8.10
N ARG A 320 9.88 3.54 -7.90
CA ARG A 320 10.79 4.47 -7.21
C ARG A 320 10.92 5.81 -7.93
N SER A 321 10.99 5.80 -9.27
CA SER A 321 11.06 7.03 -10.07
C SER A 321 9.79 7.87 -9.91
N ILE A 322 8.62 7.22 -9.97
CA ILE A 322 7.32 7.86 -9.76
C ILE A 322 7.27 8.46 -8.35
N MET A 323 7.56 7.67 -7.31
CA MET A 323 7.56 8.14 -5.92
C MET A 323 8.51 9.33 -5.70
N ARG A 324 9.73 9.29 -6.26
CA ARG A 324 10.69 10.39 -6.15
C ARG A 324 10.21 11.67 -6.81
N LYS A 325 9.56 11.61 -7.98
CA LYS A 325 9.02 12.80 -8.64
C LYS A 325 7.89 13.45 -7.84
N PHE A 326 7.00 12.65 -7.24
CA PHE A 326 5.96 13.17 -6.33
C PHE A 326 6.55 13.75 -5.02
N SER A 327 7.72 13.26 -4.59
CA SER A 327 8.43 13.77 -3.42
C SER A 327 9.20 15.08 -3.72
N ASN A 328 9.98 15.13 -4.80
CA ASN A 328 10.86 16.24 -5.16
C ASN A 328 10.11 17.53 -5.56
N LYS A 329 8.90 17.42 -6.13
CA LYS A 329 8.07 18.58 -6.51
C LYS A 329 7.75 19.53 -5.33
N LYS A 330 7.93 19.09 -4.09
CA LYS A 330 7.63 19.90 -2.89
C LYS A 330 8.83 20.63 -2.28
N GLN A 331 10.07 20.26 -2.61
CA GLN A 331 11.23 21.00 -2.09
C GLN A 331 11.46 22.34 -2.81
N GLY A 332 10.91 22.51 -4.03
CA GLY A 332 11.01 23.75 -4.82
C GLY A 332 9.95 24.82 -4.52
N LYS A 333 9.02 24.60 -3.58
CA LYS A 333 8.08 25.63 -3.08
C LYS A 333 8.43 26.03 -1.64
N LYS A 334 9.67 26.49 -1.42
CA LYS A 334 10.06 27.24 -0.22
C LYS A 334 10.24 28.70 -0.57
#